data_AF-A0A1F3LQI3-F1
#
_entry.id   AF-A0A1F3LQI3-F1
#
_cell.length_a   1.000
_cell.length_b   1.000
_cell.length_c   1.000
_cell.angle_alpha   90.00
_cell.angle_beta   90.00
_cell.angle_gamma   90.00
#
_symmetry.space_group_name_H-M   'P 1'
#
loop_
_entity.id
_entity.type
_entity.pdbx_description
1 polymer ?
#
loop_
_entity_poly.entity_id
_entity_poly.type
_entity_poly.pdbx_seq_one_letter_code
_entity_poly.pdbx_strand_id
1 'polypeptide(L)'
;MSGFSKQDSSVKRIVVNGLVENAQVVAIGNLYGSSQDELILGRDSNLFIYSIVNDSAKLLFTHTFDNEVLKLKTGDTDNDGRNELALVTGKSKYADSQVKVYIIALDNGKWKVSEIYSKPSPRPQPLFLDIADIDNNGKKEIVASYFESKYMVETVVLSVESGNWIPGACSVERMATARDIGVVFGNNQNIQAVGRVYGDTLGAEGDAYILDGKKKTNLNVYRGVNSAIRIGDGNNDGKNEIYVGDGWHQNYGKIARSRLAVIDQKNGNCTYSLIEDIKGQYQVSQIEIADLNGDGKNEVITSGNRFFRIYRYDSGKWKVFADTSLTPGQFAVGNINGDMYADVVFARKKGRVEVYNFMNMAFSASLDNEVITKVVLPDSLLGKTAPELKVTKWYNGNFAGIHNSTGKVILLDFWATWCVPCKKMFPALRKYQDKYRNDNLIIIGLTKLDGTQSAKVVEEFINKENFNYLIGISEEAFNDIFYGVGAIPHAVLIDKKGIVRKYIVGYHEDDALEKEIVRLLSE
;
A
#
# COMPACT_ATOMS: atom_id res chain seq x y z
N MET A 1 -15.30 -23.01 -9.76
CA MET A 1 -16.34 -23.09 -8.70
C MET A 1 -15.75 -23.83 -7.50
N SER A 2 -16.21 -23.48 -6.30
CA SER A 2 -15.84 -23.96 -4.94
C SER A 2 -14.40 -23.69 -4.49
N GLY A 3 -14.12 -23.00 -3.38
CA GLY A 3 -14.99 -22.47 -2.34
C GLY A 3 -14.30 -21.32 -1.60
N PHE A 4 -14.97 -20.17 -1.58
CA PHE A 4 -14.71 -19.14 -0.57
C PHE A 4 -15.61 -19.49 0.62
N SER A 5 -15.01 -19.60 1.80
CA SER A 5 -15.71 -19.99 3.02
C SER A 5 -16.89 -19.06 3.29
N LYS A 6 -17.95 -19.67 3.81
CA LYS A 6 -19.18 -19.03 4.27
C LYS A 6 -18.87 -17.75 5.07
N GLN A 7 -19.51 -16.67 4.63
CA GLN A 7 -19.94 -15.49 5.38
C GLN A 7 -19.40 -15.40 6.82
N ASP A 8 -18.45 -14.48 7.01
CA ASP A 8 -17.92 -14.07 8.31
C ASP A 8 -19.08 -13.55 9.17
N SER A 9 -19.57 -14.37 10.11
CA SER A 9 -20.78 -14.12 10.90
C SER A 9 -20.65 -12.95 11.90
N SER A 10 -19.55 -12.21 11.83
CA SER A 10 -19.15 -11.14 12.75
C SER A 10 -19.37 -9.72 12.19
N VAL A 11 -19.39 -9.55 10.86
CA VAL A 11 -19.60 -8.23 10.23
C VAL A 11 -21.09 -7.94 10.09
N LYS A 12 -21.56 -6.90 10.80
CA LYS A 12 -22.98 -6.51 10.79
C LYS A 12 -23.22 -5.47 9.70
N ARG A 13 -23.98 -5.83 8.67
CA ARG A 13 -24.53 -4.85 7.74
C ARG A 13 -25.64 -4.04 8.41
N ILE A 14 -25.55 -2.72 8.36
CA ILE A 14 -26.62 -1.81 8.77
C ILE A 14 -27.43 -1.44 7.54
N VAL A 15 -28.74 -1.69 7.59
CA VAL A 15 -29.66 -1.26 6.52
C VAL A 15 -30.09 0.16 6.85
N VAL A 16 -29.75 1.09 5.95
CA VAL A 16 -30.16 2.49 6.06
C VAL A 16 -31.05 2.84 4.88
N ASN A 17 -32.31 3.12 5.15
CA ASN A 17 -33.32 3.49 4.17
C ASN A 17 -33.21 4.97 3.78
N GLY A 18 -33.51 5.30 2.53
CA GLY A 18 -33.58 6.70 2.07
C GLY A 18 -32.25 7.32 1.61
N LEU A 19 -31.15 6.57 1.61
CA LEU A 19 -29.88 7.03 1.04
C LEU A 19 -29.95 7.11 -0.48
N VAL A 20 -29.22 8.07 -1.04
CA VAL A 20 -29.03 8.20 -2.48
C VAL A 20 -28.21 7.02 -3.02
N GLU A 21 -28.60 6.48 -4.18
CA GLU A 21 -27.81 5.47 -4.90
C GLU A 21 -26.76 6.09 -5.80
N ASN A 22 -25.74 5.30 -6.15
CA ASN A 22 -24.66 5.66 -7.08
C ASN A 22 -23.77 6.82 -6.60
N ALA A 23 -23.73 7.09 -5.29
CA ALA A 23 -22.77 8.02 -4.73
C ALA A 23 -21.34 7.54 -5.04
N GLN A 24 -20.51 8.42 -5.62
CA GLN A 24 -19.15 8.08 -6.02
C GLN A 24 -18.11 8.45 -4.96
N VAL A 25 -18.45 9.42 -4.09
CA VAL A 25 -17.59 9.86 -2.99
C VAL A 25 -18.37 9.95 -1.69
N VAL A 26 -17.66 9.72 -0.58
CA VAL A 26 -18.21 9.72 0.78
C VAL A 26 -17.24 10.39 1.75
N ALA A 27 -17.80 11.11 2.72
CA ALA A 27 -17.10 11.58 3.91
C ALA A 27 -18.05 11.47 5.12
N ILE A 28 -17.49 11.47 6.32
CA ILE A 28 -18.22 11.46 7.59
C ILE A 28 -17.59 12.54 8.47
N GLY A 29 -18.39 13.28 9.22
CA GLY A 29 -17.87 14.23 10.20
C GLY A 29 -18.94 14.89 11.02
N ASN A 30 -18.51 15.53 12.10
CA ASN A 30 -19.36 16.09 13.13
C ASN A 30 -19.72 17.56 12.80
N LEU A 31 -20.66 17.76 11.88
CA LEU A 31 -21.02 19.09 11.37
C LEU A 31 -21.91 19.88 12.35
N TYR A 32 -22.61 19.18 13.25
CA TYR A 32 -23.47 19.79 14.27
C TYR A 32 -22.83 19.91 15.67
N GLY A 33 -21.64 19.36 15.88
CA GLY A 33 -21.00 19.30 17.20
C GLY A 33 -21.69 18.36 18.19
N SER A 34 -22.34 17.30 17.68
CA SER A 34 -23.08 16.32 18.48
C SER A 34 -22.21 15.09 18.80
N SER A 35 -22.76 14.06 19.44
CA SER A 35 -22.05 12.78 19.61
C SER A 35 -22.12 11.87 18.38
N GLN A 36 -22.89 12.27 17.37
CA GLN A 36 -23.15 11.54 16.14
C GLN A 36 -22.57 12.33 14.95
N ASP A 37 -21.95 11.63 14.02
CA ASP A 37 -21.45 12.19 12.78
C ASP A 37 -22.54 12.21 11.68
N GLU A 38 -22.46 13.23 10.83
CA GLU A 38 -23.24 13.29 9.60
C GLU A 38 -22.58 12.49 8.48
N LEU A 39 -23.42 11.88 7.63
CA LEU A 39 -22.98 11.18 6.42
C LEU A 39 -23.08 12.10 5.21
N ILE A 40 -21.96 12.32 4.53
CA ILE A 40 -21.84 13.16 3.34
C ILE A 40 -21.62 12.27 2.12
N LEU A 41 -22.45 12.45 1.09
CA LEU A 41 -22.40 11.68 -0.17
C LEU A 41 -22.37 12.61 -1.38
N GLY A 42 -21.44 12.36 -2.31
CA GLY A 42 -21.39 13.03 -3.61
C GLY A 42 -21.79 12.10 -4.74
N ARG A 43 -22.75 12.53 -5.59
CA ARG A 43 -23.19 11.82 -6.79
C ARG A 43 -23.24 12.77 -7.98
N ASP A 44 -22.38 12.52 -8.96
CA ASP A 44 -22.17 13.42 -10.10
C ASP A 44 -21.94 14.84 -9.57
N SER A 45 -22.74 15.82 -9.97
CA SER A 45 -22.64 17.20 -9.47
C SER A 45 -23.43 17.48 -8.18
N ASN A 46 -24.06 16.48 -7.57
CA ASN A 46 -24.92 16.67 -6.40
C ASN A 46 -24.22 16.21 -5.12
N LEU A 47 -24.40 16.99 -4.06
CA LEU A 47 -23.98 16.69 -2.70
C LEU A 47 -25.20 16.49 -1.83
N PHE A 48 -25.14 15.51 -0.92
CA PHE A 48 -26.17 15.21 0.06
C PHE A 48 -25.53 15.06 1.44
N ILE A 49 -26.13 15.66 2.47
CA ILE A 49 -25.74 15.50 3.87
C ILE A 49 -26.93 14.89 4.61
N TYR A 50 -26.69 13.79 5.31
CA TYR A 50 -27.69 13.05 6.07
C TYR A 50 -27.30 12.95 7.55
N SER A 51 -28.31 12.96 8.42
CA SER A 51 -28.21 12.34 9.74
C SER A 51 -28.93 11.00 9.68
N ILE A 52 -28.37 9.97 10.32
CA ILE A 52 -28.97 8.63 10.37
C ILE A 52 -29.69 8.47 11.69
N VAL A 53 -31.00 8.25 11.64
CA VAL A 53 -31.80 8.04 12.85
C VAL A 53 -32.41 6.65 12.76
N ASN A 54 -32.04 5.78 13.69
CA ASN A 54 -32.35 4.35 13.66
C ASN A 54 -31.87 3.71 12.34
N ASP A 55 -32.79 3.33 11.46
CA ASP A 55 -32.53 2.68 10.17
C ASP A 55 -32.84 3.60 8.97
N SER A 56 -32.96 4.91 9.19
CA SER A 56 -33.48 5.86 8.21
C SER A 56 -32.58 7.08 8.07
N ALA A 57 -32.25 7.44 6.83
CA ALA A 57 -31.48 8.62 6.49
C ALA A 57 -32.39 9.85 6.38
N LYS A 58 -32.18 10.83 7.25
CA LYS A 58 -32.82 12.14 7.18
C LYS A 58 -31.92 13.09 6.39
N LEU A 59 -32.38 13.51 5.20
CA LEU A 59 -31.67 14.52 4.41
C LEU A 59 -31.69 15.86 5.13
N LEU A 60 -30.51 16.38 5.47
CA LEU A 60 -30.31 17.66 6.16
C LEU A 60 -30.01 18.78 5.16
N PHE A 61 -29.23 18.47 4.13
CA PHE A 61 -28.80 19.43 3.12
C PHE A 61 -28.53 18.76 1.78
N THR A 62 -28.79 19.50 0.71
CA THR A 62 -28.42 19.10 -0.65
C THR A 62 -28.01 20.32 -1.46
N HIS A 63 -27.03 20.14 -2.35
CA HIS A 63 -26.59 21.20 -3.26
C HIS A 63 -26.14 20.61 -4.60
N THR A 64 -26.39 21.34 -5.68
CA THR A 64 -25.95 20.97 -7.03
C THR A 64 -24.90 21.96 -7.50
N PHE A 65 -23.73 21.45 -7.86
CA PHE A 65 -22.60 22.20 -8.38
C PHE A 65 -22.56 22.19 -9.91
N ASP A 66 -21.73 23.05 -10.50
CA ASP A 66 -21.52 23.07 -11.96
C ASP A 66 -20.81 21.80 -12.47
N ASN A 67 -19.99 21.19 -11.61
CA ASN A 67 -19.07 20.10 -11.94
C ASN A 67 -19.24 18.91 -10.99
N GLU A 68 -18.64 17.76 -11.35
CA GLU A 68 -18.72 16.54 -10.55
C GLU A 68 -18.04 16.75 -9.19
N VAL A 69 -18.69 16.35 -8.10
CA VAL A 69 -18.12 16.28 -6.75
C VAL A 69 -17.23 15.04 -6.68
N LEU A 70 -15.92 15.24 -6.51
CA LEU A 70 -14.90 14.18 -6.69
C LEU A 70 -13.99 13.96 -5.47
N LYS A 71 -13.95 14.90 -4.53
CA LYS A 71 -13.26 14.78 -3.24
C LYS A 71 -14.07 15.47 -2.15
N LEU A 72 -14.12 14.87 -0.98
CA LEU A 72 -14.79 15.37 0.21
C LEU A 72 -13.84 15.20 1.40
N LYS A 73 -13.81 16.17 2.30
CA LYS A 73 -13.11 16.07 3.57
C LYS A 73 -13.83 16.91 4.62
N THR A 74 -13.96 16.39 5.82
CA THR A 74 -14.48 17.09 6.99
C THR A 74 -13.32 17.49 7.91
N GLY A 75 -13.45 18.62 8.59
CA GLY A 75 -12.47 19.10 9.54
C GLY A 75 -12.90 20.44 10.13
N ASP A 76 -12.45 20.71 11.35
CA ASP A 76 -12.75 21.94 12.10
C ASP A 76 -11.80 23.07 11.63
N THR A 77 -12.23 23.89 10.67
CA THR A 77 -11.38 24.90 10.04
C THR A 77 -11.27 26.19 10.84
N ASP A 78 -12.27 26.51 11.65
CA ASP A 78 -12.32 27.74 12.46
C ASP A 78 -12.07 27.50 13.97
N ASN A 79 -11.80 26.26 14.36
CA ASN A 79 -11.53 25.81 15.73
C ASN A 79 -12.73 26.04 16.67
N ASP A 80 -13.96 25.98 16.18
CA ASP A 80 -15.19 26.11 16.99
C ASP A 80 -15.66 24.79 17.61
N GLY A 81 -14.99 23.67 17.29
CA GLY A 81 -15.30 22.32 17.76
C GLY A 81 -16.30 21.57 16.89
N ARG A 82 -16.81 22.17 15.81
CA ARG A 82 -17.62 21.54 14.77
C ARG A 82 -16.79 21.38 13.51
N ASN A 83 -17.20 20.48 12.62
CA ASN A 83 -16.52 20.30 11.34
C ASN A 83 -17.20 21.12 10.24
N GLU A 84 -16.38 21.71 9.38
CA GLU A 84 -16.78 22.14 8.06
C GLU A 84 -16.57 21.00 7.07
N LEU A 85 -17.25 21.11 5.92
CA LEU A 85 -17.04 20.24 4.78
C LEU A 85 -16.29 20.98 3.69
N ALA A 86 -15.06 20.56 3.40
CA ALA A 86 -14.36 20.94 2.18
C ALA A 86 -14.68 19.93 1.07
N LEU A 87 -14.76 20.42 -0.17
CA LEU A 87 -14.90 19.55 -1.35
C LEU A 87 -14.21 20.12 -2.58
N VAL A 88 -13.84 19.23 -3.51
CA VAL A 88 -13.31 19.61 -4.82
C VAL A 88 -14.26 19.11 -5.91
N THR A 89 -14.62 20.00 -6.82
CA THR A 89 -15.35 19.67 -8.05
C THR A 89 -14.44 19.74 -9.28
N GLY A 90 -14.74 18.91 -10.28
CA GLY A 90 -14.00 18.87 -11.54
C GLY A 90 -14.62 17.91 -12.55
N LYS A 91 -13.78 17.22 -13.32
CA LYS A 91 -14.20 16.14 -14.23
C LYS A 91 -13.37 14.89 -14.00
N SER A 92 -14.01 13.73 -14.06
CA SER A 92 -13.35 12.43 -13.99
C SER A 92 -12.54 12.06 -15.26
N LYS A 93 -12.57 12.87 -16.32
CA LYS A 93 -11.88 12.66 -17.60
C LYS A 93 -11.14 13.92 -18.05
N TYR A 94 -10.30 13.79 -19.09
CA TYR A 94 -9.72 14.92 -19.81
C TYR A 94 -10.84 15.79 -20.39
N ALA A 95 -10.79 17.07 -20.08
CA ALA A 95 -11.72 18.09 -20.55
C ALA A 95 -11.14 19.46 -20.18
N ASP A 96 -11.28 20.45 -21.04
CA ASP A 96 -11.02 21.83 -20.64
C ASP A 96 -12.16 22.29 -19.73
N SER A 97 -11.90 22.37 -18.43
CA SER A 97 -12.87 22.81 -17.42
C SER A 97 -12.19 23.48 -16.22
N GLN A 98 -12.97 23.80 -15.19
CA GLN A 98 -12.46 24.34 -13.94
C GLN A 98 -12.31 23.24 -12.89
N VAL A 99 -11.22 23.29 -12.12
CA VAL A 99 -11.17 22.70 -10.78
C VAL A 99 -11.62 23.78 -9.80
N LYS A 100 -12.59 23.45 -8.95
CA LYS A 100 -13.09 24.39 -7.93
C LYS A 100 -13.07 23.74 -6.56
N VAL A 101 -12.66 24.50 -5.55
CA VAL A 101 -12.72 24.10 -4.13
C VAL A 101 -13.80 24.91 -3.44
N TYR A 102 -14.63 24.20 -2.66
CA TYR A 102 -15.68 24.80 -1.87
C TYR A 102 -15.49 24.43 -0.40
N ILE A 103 -15.97 25.32 0.47
CA ILE A 103 -16.23 25.01 1.87
C ILE A 103 -17.72 25.18 2.15
N ILE A 104 -18.28 24.25 2.91
CA ILE A 104 -19.66 24.27 3.39
C ILE A 104 -19.63 24.27 4.91
N ALA A 105 -20.24 25.29 5.50
CA ALA A 105 -20.27 25.50 6.94
C ALA A 105 -21.71 25.68 7.43
N LEU A 106 -21.97 25.33 8.69
CA LEU A 106 -23.24 25.54 9.36
C LEU A 106 -23.18 26.78 10.27
N ASP A 107 -23.59 27.92 9.71
CA ASP A 107 -23.61 29.21 10.40
C ASP A 107 -25.01 29.48 10.97
N ASN A 108 -25.13 29.54 12.30
CA ASN A 108 -26.39 29.79 13.00
C ASN A 108 -27.56 28.89 12.51
N GLY A 109 -27.26 27.61 12.30
CA GLY A 109 -28.23 26.60 11.82
C GLY A 109 -28.55 26.68 10.33
N LYS A 110 -27.87 27.55 9.56
CA LYS A 110 -28.03 27.67 8.11
C LYS A 110 -26.76 27.23 7.39
N TRP A 111 -26.94 26.36 6.39
CA TRP A 111 -25.86 25.92 5.52
C TRP A 111 -25.42 27.05 4.59
N LYS A 112 -24.12 27.33 4.56
CA LYS A 112 -23.49 28.29 3.66
C LYS A 112 -22.49 27.57 2.77
N VAL A 113 -22.66 27.67 1.46
CA VAL A 113 -21.73 27.15 0.45
C VAL A 113 -20.88 28.31 -0.05
N SER A 114 -19.55 28.19 0.05
CA SER A 114 -18.61 29.21 -0.42
C SER A 114 -17.62 28.60 -1.40
N GLU A 115 -17.55 29.15 -2.62
CA GLU A 115 -16.45 28.86 -3.54
C GLU A 115 -15.23 29.63 -3.06
N ILE A 116 -14.14 28.93 -2.77
CA ILE A 116 -12.93 29.53 -2.18
C ILE A 116 -11.73 29.47 -3.12
N TYR A 117 -11.85 28.71 -4.21
CA TYR A 117 -10.83 28.61 -5.24
C TYR A 117 -11.43 28.11 -6.55
N SER A 118 -10.95 28.64 -7.68
CA SER A 118 -11.25 28.12 -9.02
C SER A 118 -10.03 28.32 -9.93
N LYS A 119 -9.68 27.28 -10.70
CA LYS A 119 -8.63 27.36 -11.73
C LYS A 119 -9.00 26.57 -12.98
N PRO A 120 -8.78 27.11 -14.19
CA PRO A 120 -8.87 26.32 -15.42
C PRO A 120 -7.82 25.21 -15.45
N SER A 121 -8.21 24.02 -15.91
CA SER A 121 -7.29 22.92 -16.17
C SER A 121 -7.76 22.11 -17.40
N PRO A 122 -6.86 21.70 -18.31
CA PRO A 122 -7.15 20.74 -19.38
C PRO A 122 -7.35 19.30 -18.86
N ARG A 123 -7.05 19.07 -17.58
CA ARG A 123 -7.19 17.78 -16.90
C ARG A 123 -7.71 17.97 -15.47
N PRO A 124 -8.94 18.46 -15.26
CA PRO A 124 -9.46 18.93 -13.98
C PRO A 124 -9.89 17.76 -13.06
N GLN A 125 -8.98 16.80 -12.88
CA GLN A 125 -9.13 15.60 -12.08
C GLN A 125 -8.51 15.84 -10.69
N PRO A 126 -9.32 15.94 -9.62
CA PRO A 126 -8.83 16.04 -8.26
C PRO A 126 -8.20 14.74 -7.78
N LEU A 127 -7.14 14.85 -7.00
CA LEU A 127 -6.35 13.73 -6.48
C LEU A 127 -6.37 13.67 -4.96
N PHE A 128 -6.26 14.82 -4.30
CA PHE A 128 -6.14 14.93 -2.86
C PHE A 128 -6.95 16.12 -2.34
N LEU A 129 -7.48 15.98 -1.13
CA LEU A 129 -8.11 17.04 -0.36
C LEU A 129 -7.92 16.71 1.12
N ASP A 130 -7.42 17.67 1.88
CA ASP A 130 -7.31 17.55 3.32
C ASP A 130 -7.45 18.90 4.02
N ILE A 131 -7.74 18.84 5.32
CA ILE A 131 -7.83 20.00 6.22
C ILE A 131 -6.78 19.80 7.31
N ALA A 132 -5.74 20.63 7.30
CA ALA A 132 -4.61 20.50 8.22
C ALA A 132 -3.91 21.84 8.45
N ASP A 133 -3.37 22.05 9.64
CA ASP A 133 -2.50 23.18 9.99
C ASP A 133 -1.10 22.90 9.43
N ILE A 134 -0.87 23.26 8.16
CA ILE A 134 0.32 22.85 7.41
C ILE A 134 1.52 23.77 7.67
N ASP A 135 1.27 25.03 8.00
CA ASP A 135 2.30 26.00 8.35
C ASP A 135 2.53 26.10 9.87
N ASN A 136 1.75 25.35 10.66
CA ASN A 136 1.83 25.22 12.12
C ASN A 136 1.57 26.55 12.83
N ASN A 137 0.65 27.36 12.29
CA ASN A 137 0.23 28.64 12.85
C ASN A 137 -0.98 28.54 13.80
N GLY A 138 -1.55 27.34 13.98
CA GLY A 138 -2.72 27.06 14.80
C GLY A 138 -4.07 27.18 14.06
N LYS A 139 -4.06 27.57 12.79
CA LYS A 139 -5.24 27.59 11.90
C LYS A 139 -5.10 26.48 10.88
N LYS A 140 -6.21 25.86 10.50
CA LYS A 140 -6.18 24.77 9.53
C LYS A 140 -6.38 25.32 8.12
N GLU A 141 -5.50 24.93 7.21
CA GLU A 141 -5.62 25.20 5.79
C GLU A 141 -6.43 24.11 5.08
N ILE A 142 -6.99 24.46 3.93
CA ILE A 142 -7.52 23.48 2.97
C ILE A 142 -6.44 23.22 1.92
N VAL A 143 -5.97 21.98 1.82
CA VAL A 143 -4.95 21.57 0.87
C VAL A 143 -5.57 20.68 -0.19
N ALA A 144 -5.50 21.09 -1.45
CA ALA A 144 -6.10 20.37 -2.57
C ALA A 144 -5.07 20.11 -3.67
N SER A 145 -5.01 18.88 -4.18
CA SER A 145 -4.19 18.54 -5.34
C SER A 145 -5.04 18.08 -6.52
N TYR A 146 -4.66 18.48 -7.73
CA TYR A 146 -5.32 18.11 -8.97
C TYR A 146 -4.35 18.14 -10.14
N PHE A 147 -4.66 17.44 -11.23
CA PHE A 147 -3.86 17.56 -12.45
C PHE A 147 -4.05 18.95 -13.08
N GLU A 148 -2.97 19.70 -13.24
CA GLU A 148 -2.97 20.97 -13.99
C GLU A 148 -2.60 20.76 -15.47
N SER A 149 -1.96 19.63 -15.78
CA SER A 149 -1.69 19.19 -17.14
C SER A 149 -1.60 17.66 -17.23
N LYS A 150 -1.18 17.12 -18.38
CA LYS A 150 -1.11 15.67 -18.61
C LYS A 150 -0.31 14.93 -17.54
N TYR A 151 0.78 15.51 -17.06
CA TYR A 151 1.69 14.83 -16.11
C TYR A 151 1.98 15.65 -14.85
N MET A 152 1.52 16.89 -14.77
CA MET A 152 1.81 17.77 -13.65
C MET A 152 0.61 17.85 -12.73
N VAL A 153 0.88 17.67 -11.44
CA VAL A 153 -0.08 17.82 -10.35
C VAL A 153 0.24 19.11 -9.63
N GLU A 154 -0.73 20.02 -9.58
CA GLU A 154 -0.66 21.20 -8.75
C GLU A 154 -1.27 20.89 -7.39
N THR A 155 -0.63 21.38 -6.33
CA THR A 155 -1.18 21.40 -4.98
C THR A 155 -1.30 22.84 -4.54
N VAL A 156 -2.52 23.25 -4.20
CA VAL A 156 -2.82 24.57 -3.65
C VAL A 156 -3.08 24.44 -2.15
N VAL A 157 -2.52 25.36 -1.38
CA VAL A 157 -2.82 25.57 0.04
C VAL A 157 -3.70 26.79 0.15
N LEU A 158 -4.90 26.65 0.70
CA LEU A 158 -5.84 27.74 0.93
C LEU A 158 -5.83 28.09 2.42
N SER A 159 -5.50 29.33 2.74
CA SER A 159 -5.42 29.83 4.12
C SER A 159 -6.46 30.93 4.36
N VAL A 160 -6.84 31.16 5.63
CA VAL A 160 -7.77 32.23 5.98
C VAL A 160 -7.03 33.48 6.45
N GLU A 161 -7.14 34.56 5.68
CA GLU A 161 -6.63 35.89 6.03
C GLU A 161 -7.76 36.91 6.11
N SER A 162 -7.88 37.58 7.26
CA SER A 162 -8.94 38.59 7.51
C SER A 162 -10.36 38.09 7.16
N GLY A 163 -10.64 36.81 7.41
CA GLY A 163 -11.93 36.17 7.14
C GLY A 163 -12.15 35.72 5.69
N ASN A 164 -11.17 35.88 4.80
CA ASN A 164 -11.25 35.43 3.41
C ASN A 164 -10.27 34.30 3.15
N TRP A 165 -10.71 33.32 2.38
CA TRP A 165 -9.83 32.26 1.87
C TRP A 165 -8.96 32.81 0.76
N ILE A 166 -7.65 32.64 0.90
CA ILE A 166 -6.66 33.07 -0.07
C ILE A 166 -5.78 31.89 -0.51
N PRO A 167 -5.46 31.78 -1.81
CA PRO A 167 -4.48 30.80 -2.27
C PRO A 167 -3.07 31.23 -1.85
N GLY A 168 -2.43 30.36 -1.09
CA GLY A 168 -1.05 30.48 -0.64
C GLY A 168 -0.06 29.74 -1.55
N ALA A 169 0.94 29.11 -0.94
CA ALA A 169 1.99 28.41 -1.67
C ALA A 169 1.42 27.29 -2.56
N CYS A 170 1.80 27.31 -3.84
CA CYS A 170 1.52 26.22 -4.78
C CYS A 170 2.78 25.39 -5.03
N SER A 171 2.64 24.07 -5.07
CA SER A 171 3.65 23.17 -5.65
C SER A 171 3.13 22.58 -6.95
N VAL A 172 4.03 22.37 -7.91
CA VAL A 172 3.72 21.68 -9.17
C VAL A 172 4.70 20.54 -9.34
N GLU A 173 4.19 19.32 -9.20
CA GLU A 173 4.99 18.11 -9.07
C GLU A 173 4.55 17.10 -10.13
N ARG A 174 5.51 16.53 -10.84
CA ARG A 174 5.20 15.58 -11.90
C ARG A 174 4.69 14.27 -11.28
N MET A 175 3.44 13.89 -11.57
CA MET A 175 2.79 12.64 -11.15
C MET A 175 2.74 12.40 -9.62
N ALA A 176 2.68 13.45 -8.80
CA ALA A 176 2.41 13.37 -7.35
C ALA A 176 0.92 13.03 -7.11
N THR A 177 0.61 11.73 -7.07
CA THR A 177 -0.77 11.22 -7.20
C THR A 177 -1.36 10.73 -5.88
N ALA A 178 -0.50 10.44 -4.91
CA ALA A 178 -0.90 10.16 -3.53
C ALA A 178 -0.27 11.19 -2.60
N ARG A 179 -1.05 11.64 -1.61
CA ARG A 179 -0.60 12.59 -0.59
C ARG A 179 -1.32 12.30 0.71
N ASP A 180 -0.67 12.57 1.83
CA ASP A 180 -1.32 12.75 3.13
C ASP A 180 -0.57 13.80 3.96
N ILE A 181 -1.24 14.40 4.94
CA ILE A 181 -0.66 15.42 5.83
C ILE A 181 -0.79 14.95 7.26
N GLY A 182 0.29 15.06 8.02
CA GLY A 182 0.27 14.70 9.43
C GLY A 182 1.63 14.80 10.10
N VAL A 183 1.61 14.60 11.42
CA VAL A 183 2.81 14.50 12.24
C VAL A 183 3.37 13.08 12.13
N VAL A 184 4.67 12.91 11.92
CA VAL A 184 5.31 11.58 11.79
C VAL A 184 6.79 11.67 12.16
N PHE A 185 7.40 10.54 12.52
CA PHE A 185 8.85 10.42 12.76
C PHE A 185 9.40 11.36 13.86
N GLY A 186 8.59 11.61 14.90
CA GLY A 186 8.98 12.46 16.03
C GLY A 186 9.05 13.96 15.70
N ASN A 187 8.55 14.38 14.54
CA ASN A 187 8.29 15.80 14.29
C ASN A 187 7.18 16.28 15.24
N ASN A 188 7.18 17.58 15.56
CA ASN A 188 6.09 18.23 16.30
C ASN A 188 5.16 19.03 15.38
N GLN A 189 5.37 18.90 14.07
CA GLN A 189 4.73 19.71 13.04
C GLN A 189 4.17 18.81 11.95
N ASN A 190 3.10 19.27 11.31
CA ASN A 190 2.55 18.60 10.15
C ASN A 190 3.53 18.65 8.98
N ILE A 191 3.75 17.51 8.36
CA ILE A 191 4.52 17.38 7.11
C ILE A 191 3.65 16.74 6.04
N GLN A 192 4.08 16.82 4.80
CA GLN A 192 3.39 16.17 3.69
C GLN A 192 4.13 14.89 3.29
N ALA A 193 3.45 13.75 3.26
CA ALA A 193 3.95 12.56 2.59
C ALA A 193 3.42 12.53 1.16
N VAL A 194 4.29 12.31 0.18
CA VAL A 194 3.97 12.41 -1.26
C VAL A 194 4.43 11.16 -1.99
N GLY A 195 3.53 10.56 -2.76
CA GLY A 195 3.75 9.38 -3.59
C GLY A 195 3.65 9.71 -5.07
N ARG A 196 4.59 9.16 -5.85
CA ARG A 196 4.60 9.26 -7.31
C ARG A 196 4.52 7.88 -7.94
N VAL A 197 3.97 7.83 -9.15
CA VAL A 197 3.73 6.57 -9.88
C VAL A 197 5.02 5.85 -10.36
N TYR A 198 6.19 6.48 -10.24
CA TYR A 198 7.45 5.96 -10.77
C TYR A 198 8.00 4.79 -9.94
N GLY A 199 8.71 3.87 -10.60
CA GLY A 199 9.11 2.59 -10.00
C GLY A 199 8.20 1.43 -10.42
N ASP A 200 7.68 1.50 -11.64
CA ASP A 200 6.76 0.55 -12.27
C ASP A 200 7.44 -0.50 -13.15
N THR A 201 8.76 -0.36 -13.29
CA THR A 201 9.65 -1.39 -13.81
C THR A 201 10.16 -2.22 -12.65
N LEU A 202 10.07 -3.54 -12.77
CA LEU A 202 10.59 -4.46 -11.77
C LEU A 202 12.09 -4.22 -11.52
N GLY A 203 12.44 -3.94 -10.26
CA GLY A 203 13.80 -3.59 -9.83
C GLY A 203 14.12 -2.08 -9.83
N ALA A 204 13.26 -1.22 -10.36
CA ALA A 204 13.39 0.22 -10.18
C ALA A 204 12.94 0.62 -8.77
N GLU A 205 13.66 1.56 -8.15
CA GLU A 205 13.22 2.16 -6.89
C GLU A 205 11.89 2.89 -7.08
N GLY A 206 11.01 2.76 -6.10
CA GLY A 206 9.79 3.55 -6.03
C GLY A 206 10.10 5.01 -5.74
N ASP A 207 9.09 5.86 -5.90
CA ASP A 207 9.26 7.28 -5.72
C ASP A 207 8.23 7.84 -4.74
N ALA A 208 8.68 8.00 -3.49
CA ALA A 208 7.94 8.68 -2.45
C ALA A 208 8.89 9.52 -1.59
N TYR A 209 8.37 10.57 -0.98
CA TYR A 209 9.15 11.47 -0.14
C TYR A 209 8.25 12.20 0.85
N ILE A 210 8.87 12.74 1.90
CA ILE A 210 8.25 13.72 2.78
C ILE A 210 8.72 15.13 2.44
N LEU A 211 7.84 16.11 2.63
CA LEU A 211 8.11 17.54 2.58
C LEU A 211 7.89 18.15 3.95
N ASP A 212 8.98 18.57 4.57
CA ASP A 212 9.00 19.40 5.78
C ASP A 212 9.30 20.84 5.33
N GLY A 213 8.24 21.62 5.14
CA GLY A 213 8.31 22.88 4.39
C GLY A 213 8.91 22.69 3.00
N LYS A 214 10.11 23.25 2.78
CA LYS A 214 10.87 23.09 1.52
C LYS A 214 11.84 21.92 1.52
N LYS A 215 12.08 21.30 2.68
CA LYS A 215 13.04 20.20 2.81
C LYS A 215 12.37 18.91 2.34
N LYS A 216 12.89 18.36 1.25
CA LYS A 216 12.49 17.06 0.73
C LYS A 216 13.37 15.95 1.29
N THR A 217 12.78 14.87 1.78
CA THR A 217 13.49 13.67 2.21
C THR A 217 12.85 12.44 1.56
N ASN A 218 13.64 11.67 0.82
CA ASN A 218 13.14 10.50 0.11
C ASN A 218 12.77 9.39 1.09
N LEU A 219 11.71 8.65 0.75
CA LEU A 219 11.29 7.45 1.44
C LEU A 219 11.74 6.24 0.63
N ASN A 220 12.24 5.22 1.31
CA ASN A 220 12.73 3.99 0.69
C ASN A 220 11.55 3.10 0.28
N VAL A 221 10.86 3.41 -0.82
CA VAL A 221 9.76 2.58 -1.34
C VAL A 221 10.25 1.68 -2.48
N TYR A 222 9.74 0.45 -2.55
CA TYR A 222 10.15 -0.50 -3.59
C TYR A 222 9.42 -0.33 -4.93
N ARG A 223 8.31 0.42 -4.97
CA ARG A 223 7.48 0.67 -6.16
C ARG A 223 6.82 2.03 -6.09
N GLY A 224 6.28 2.46 -7.23
CA GLY A 224 5.52 3.70 -7.33
C GLY A 224 4.26 3.70 -6.47
N VAL A 225 4.09 4.75 -5.68
CA VAL A 225 2.94 4.96 -4.82
C VAL A 225 1.93 5.83 -5.56
N ASN A 226 1.00 5.17 -6.26
CA ASN A 226 0.08 5.81 -7.20
C ASN A 226 -1.20 6.35 -6.55
N SER A 227 -1.67 5.77 -5.44
CA SER A 227 -3.07 5.98 -5.06
C SER A 227 -3.35 6.15 -3.58
N ALA A 228 -2.56 5.56 -2.68
CA ALA A 228 -2.82 5.67 -1.26
C ALA A 228 -1.54 5.88 -0.47
N ILE A 229 -1.55 6.95 0.34
CA ILE A 229 -0.64 7.20 1.44
C ILE A 229 -1.52 7.57 2.63
N ARG A 230 -1.16 7.10 3.83
CA ARG A 230 -1.80 7.51 5.07
C ARG A 230 -0.77 7.65 6.18
N ILE A 231 -0.85 8.72 6.96
CA ILE A 231 -0.09 8.94 8.18
C ILE A 231 -1.00 8.61 9.37
N GLY A 232 -0.50 7.81 10.31
CA GLY A 232 -1.21 7.53 11.55
C GLY A 232 -0.57 6.41 12.35
N ASP A 233 -1.05 6.19 13.57
CA ASP A 233 -0.58 5.14 14.47
C ASP A 233 -1.37 3.85 14.23
N GLY A 234 -0.92 3.04 13.28
CA GLY A 234 -1.54 1.75 12.97
C GLY A 234 -0.96 0.59 13.78
N ASN A 235 0.24 0.75 14.33
CA ASN A 235 0.90 -0.30 15.12
C ASN A 235 0.57 -0.20 16.63
N ASN A 236 -0.11 0.87 17.05
CA ASN A 236 -0.55 1.19 18.40
C ASN A 236 0.60 1.40 19.39
N ASP A 237 1.70 2.03 18.95
CA ASP A 237 2.85 2.36 19.79
C ASP A 237 2.87 3.83 20.29
N GLY A 238 1.85 4.61 19.92
CA GLY A 238 1.69 6.01 20.26
C GLY A 238 2.41 6.97 19.30
N LYS A 239 3.00 6.47 18.22
CA LYS A 239 3.64 7.27 17.17
C LYS A 239 2.99 6.97 15.82
N ASN A 240 3.04 7.96 14.95
CA ASN A 240 2.55 7.79 13.60
C ASN A 240 3.64 7.18 12.71
N GLU A 241 3.23 6.33 11.77
CA GLU A 241 4.01 5.85 10.63
C GLU A 241 3.42 6.37 9.30
N ILE A 242 4.09 6.06 8.20
CA ILE A 242 3.56 6.28 6.84
C ILE A 242 3.18 4.93 6.23
N TYR A 243 1.90 4.73 5.96
CA TYR A 243 1.38 3.59 5.24
C TYR A 243 1.27 3.93 3.75
N VAL A 244 1.80 3.06 2.91
CA VAL A 244 1.81 3.25 1.45
C VAL A 244 1.15 2.08 0.76
N GLY A 245 0.25 2.42 -0.17
CA GLY A 245 -0.42 1.50 -1.06
C GLY A 245 0.15 1.61 -2.46
N ASP A 246 0.76 0.53 -2.94
CA ASP A 246 1.24 0.41 -4.31
C ASP A 246 0.52 -0.72 -5.07
N GLY A 247 0.75 -0.82 -6.37
CA GLY A 247 0.20 -1.90 -7.19
C GLY A 247 0.33 -1.71 -8.69
N TRP A 248 0.80 -0.53 -9.11
CA TRP A 248 0.95 -0.18 -10.51
C TRP A 248 2.22 -0.81 -11.10
N HIS A 249 2.09 -1.43 -12.27
CA HIS A 249 3.18 -2.02 -13.06
C HIS A 249 2.88 -1.82 -14.55
N GLN A 250 3.90 -1.53 -15.35
CA GLN A 250 3.77 -1.20 -16.79
C GLN A 250 3.08 -2.29 -17.64
N ASN A 251 3.20 -3.56 -17.25
CA ASN A 251 2.52 -4.69 -17.92
C ASN A 251 1.11 -4.94 -17.38
N TYR A 252 0.23 -3.96 -17.57
CA TYR A 252 -1.19 -3.91 -17.20
C TYR A 252 -1.87 -5.30 -17.12
N GLY A 253 -2.29 -5.68 -15.91
CA GLY A 253 -3.23 -6.79 -15.66
C GLY A 253 -2.67 -8.22 -15.62
N LYS A 254 -1.45 -8.48 -16.12
CA LYS A 254 -0.89 -9.86 -16.16
C LYS A 254 -0.01 -10.22 -14.95
N ILE A 255 0.68 -9.25 -14.36
CA ILE A 255 1.63 -9.42 -13.23
C ILE A 255 1.30 -8.42 -12.10
N ALA A 256 0.07 -7.95 -12.08
CA ALA A 256 -0.30 -6.81 -11.25
C ALA A 256 -0.59 -7.29 -9.83
N ARG A 257 0.16 -6.73 -8.88
CA ARG A 257 0.14 -7.10 -7.46
C ARG A 257 0.19 -5.86 -6.60
N SER A 258 -0.80 -5.69 -5.74
CA SER A 258 -0.89 -4.56 -4.84
C SER A 258 -0.10 -4.83 -3.59
N ARG A 259 0.68 -3.86 -3.16
CA ARG A 259 1.38 -3.94 -1.88
C ARG A 259 0.84 -2.92 -0.91
N LEU A 260 0.63 -3.35 0.31
CA LEU A 260 0.53 -2.47 1.45
C LEU A 260 1.86 -2.55 2.18
N ALA A 261 2.43 -1.42 2.57
CA ALA A 261 3.64 -1.36 3.37
C ALA A 261 3.57 -0.22 4.37
N VAL A 262 4.38 -0.33 5.42
CA VAL A 262 4.58 0.70 6.42
C VAL A 262 6.02 1.19 6.37
N ILE A 263 6.19 2.50 6.49
CA ILE A 263 7.48 3.16 6.59
C ILE A 263 7.57 3.77 7.99
N ASP A 264 8.56 3.32 8.73
CA ASP A 264 8.85 3.70 10.11
C ASP A 264 10.29 4.24 10.21
N GLN A 265 10.58 5.07 11.20
CA GLN A 265 11.92 5.62 11.43
C GLN A 265 12.62 4.92 12.60
N LYS A 266 13.72 4.23 12.29
CA LYS A 266 14.57 3.56 13.28
C LYS A 266 15.96 4.17 13.28
N ASN A 267 16.40 4.71 14.41
CA ASN A 267 17.68 5.40 14.59
C ASN A 267 17.92 6.51 13.54
N GLY A 268 16.87 7.28 13.21
CA GLY A 268 16.93 8.36 12.22
C GLY A 268 16.77 7.93 10.76
N ASN A 269 16.82 6.62 10.46
CA ASN A 269 16.69 6.09 9.10
C ASN A 269 15.27 5.57 8.84
N CYS A 270 14.70 5.92 7.69
CA CYS A 270 13.43 5.37 7.23
C CYS A 270 13.61 3.91 6.82
N THR A 271 12.80 3.04 7.41
CA THR A 271 12.72 1.61 7.14
C THR A 271 11.40 1.29 6.49
N TYR A 272 11.42 0.56 5.39
CA TYR A 272 10.22 0.06 4.73
C TYR A 272 9.98 -1.37 5.17
N SER A 273 8.78 -1.66 5.66
CA SER A 273 8.33 -3.00 5.96
C SER A 273 7.09 -3.30 5.13
N LEU A 274 7.21 -4.28 4.23
CA LEU A 274 6.05 -4.79 3.50
C LEU A 274 5.01 -5.26 4.53
N ILE A 275 3.73 -4.96 4.32
CA ILE A 275 2.64 -5.58 5.06
C ILE A 275 2.13 -6.74 4.23
N GLU A 276 1.62 -6.48 3.04
CA GLU A 276 1.09 -7.53 2.20
C GLU A 276 1.42 -7.31 0.74
N ASP A 277 1.49 -8.40 -0.04
CA ASP A 277 1.65 -8.40 -1.49
C ASP A 277 0.61 -9.35 -2.13
N ILE A 278 -0.51 -8.80 -2.59
CA ILE A 278 -1.68 -9.56 -3.02
C ILE A 278 -1.64 -9.84 -4.53
N LYS A 279 -1.62 -11.12 -4.92
CA LYS A 279 -1.69 -11.53 -6.34
C LYS A 279 -3.06 -11.18 -6.95
N GLY A 280 -3.05 -10.50 -8.09
CA GLY A 280 -4.25 -10.20 -8.87
C GLY A 280 -5.02 -8.95 -8.43
N GLN A 281 -4.78 -8.43 -7.22
CA GLN A 281 -5.11 -7.04 -6.91
C GLN A 281 -4.00 -6.15 -7.50
N TYR A 282 -4.33 -5.06 -8.18
CA TYR A 282 -3.35 -4.20 -8.84
C TYR A 282 -3.33 -2.77 -8.31
N GLN A 283 -4.10 -2.49 -7.27
CA GLN A 283 -4.17 -1.19 -6.64
C GLN A 283 -4.68 -1.33 -5.22
N VAL A 284 -4.01 -0.67 -4.27
CA VAL A 284 -4.62 -0.16 -3.04
C VAL A 284 -5.03 1.29 -3.33
N SER A 285 -6.33 1.56 -3.37
CA SER A 285 -6.88 2.86 -3.77
C SER A 285 -7.15 3.80 -2.60
N GLN A 286 -7.30 3.28 -1.39
CA GLN A 286 -7.51 4.06 -0.18
C GLN A 286 -6.96 3.29 1.03
N ILE A 287 -6.38 4.01 1.99
CA ILE A 287 -5.96 3.52 3.29
C ILE A 287 -6.59 4.43 4.36
N GLU A 288 -7.18 3.85 5.39
CA GLU A 288 -7.60 4.56 6.61
C GLU A 288 -7.06 3.85 7.85
N ILE A 289 -6.99 4.58 8.95
CA ILE A 289 -6.54 4.06 10.25
C ILE A 289 -7.59 4.45 11.29
N ALA A 290 -8.19 3.44 11.95
CA ALA A 290 -9.22 3.65 12.96
C ALA A 290 -9.42 2.38 13.80
N ASP A 291 -9.89 2.55 15.04
CA ASP A 291 -10.41 1.46 15.87
C ASP A 291 -11.81 1.05 15.37
N LEU A 292 -11.88 -0.06 14.63
CA LEU A 292 -13.12 -0.52 14.00
C LEU A 292 -13.95 -1.44 14.89
N ASN A 293 -13.32 -2.14 15.83
CA ASN A 293 -14.00 -3.11 16.68
C ASN A 293 -14.24 -2.63 18.12
N GLY A 294 -13.78 -1.41 18.45
CA GLY A 294 -14.01 -0.73 19.71
C GLY A 294 -13.15 -1.25 20.86
N ASP A 295 -11.99 -1.86 20.57
CA ASP A 295 -11.10 -2.41 21.60
C ASP A 295 -9.96 -1.46 22.03
N GLY A 296 -9.99 -0.23 21.52
CA GLY A 296 -9.02 0.82 21.80
C GLY A 296 -7.74 0.69 20.97
N LYS A 297 -7.70 -0.19 19.98
CA LYS A 297 -6.58 -0.33 19.05
C LYS A 297 -7.01 0.00 17.64
N ASN A 298 -6.17 0.75 16.93
CA ASN A 298 -6.34 1.07 15.54
C ASN A 298 -6.04 -0.14 14.65
N GLU A 299 -6.87 -0.29 13.62
CA GLU A 299 -6.64 -1.12 12.45
C GLU A 299 -6.17 -0.28 11.27
N VAL A 300 -5.41 -0.90 10.38
CA VAL A 300 -5.14 -0.36 9.04
C VAL A 300 -6.16 -0.96 8.08
N ILE A 301 -6.91 -0.10 7.39
CA ILE A 301 -8.05 -0.47 6.57
C ILE A 301 -7.72 -0.12 5.14
N THR A 302 -7.84 -1.07 4.21
CA THR A 302 -7.54 -0.82 2.81
C THR A 302 -8.69 -1.20 1.90
N SER A 303 -8.90 -0.37 0.88
CA SER A 303 -9.78 -0.66 -0.23
C SER A 303 -8.95 -0.66 -1.50
N GLY A 304 -8.93 -1.80 -2.18
CA GLY A 304 -8.26 -1.97 -3.47
C GLY A 304 -9.23 -2.13 -4.63
N ASN A 305 -8.74 -2.58 -5.79
CA ASN A 305 -9.61 -2.84 -6.93
C ASN A 305 -10.30 -4.23 -6.88
N ARG A 306 -9.92 -5.11 -5.94
CA ARG A 306 -10.50 -6.45 -5.77
C ARG A 306 -10.94 -6.77 -4.35
N PHE A 307 -10.13 -6.37 -3.36
CA PHE A 307 -10.34 -6.71 -1.96
C PHE A 307 -10.46 -5.46 -1.10
N PHE A 308 -11.32 -5.57 -0.09
CA PHE A 308 -11.34 -4.71 1.07
C PHE A 308 -10.82 -5.51 2.25
N ARG A 309 -9.75 -5.02 2.88
CA ARG A 309 -9.02 -5.76 3.92
C ARG A 309 -8.76 -4.89 5.14
N ILE A 310 -8.78 -5.52 6.29
CA ILE A 310 -8.48 -4.92 7.57
C ILE A 310 -7.27 -5.64 8.15
N TYR A 311 -6.27 -4.89 8.58
CA TYR A 311 -5.01 -5.39 9.14
C TYR A 311 -4.87 -4.89 10.56
N ARG A 312 -4.29 -5.75 11.41
CA ARG A 312 -3.97 -5.40 12.79
C ARG A 312 -2.52 -5.76 13.09
N TYR A 313 -1.82 -4.86 13.77
CA TYR A 313 -0.53 -5.17 14.35
C TYR A 313 -0.73 -5.85 15.70
N ASP A 314 -0.24 -7.08 15.84
CA ASP A 314 -0.37 -7.84 17.07
C ASP A 314 0.84 -8.74 17.28
N SER A 315 1.35 -8.76 18.51
CA SER A 315 2.50 -9.59 18.91
C SER A 315 3.73 -9.38 18.00
N GLY A 316 4.02 -8.13 17.61
CA GLY A 316 5.21 -7.77 16.84
C GLY A 316 5.12 -8.00 15.33
N LYS A 317 3.94 -8.36 14.79
CA LYS A 317 3.73 -8.61 13.36
C LYS A 317 2.36 -8.12 12.89
N TRP A 318 2.27 -7.77 11.61
CA TRP A 318 1.00 -7.50 10.96
C TRP A 318 0.28 -8.80 10.63
N LYS A 319 -1.05 -8.80 10.79
CA LYS A 319 -1.93 -9.92 10.45
C LYS A 319 -3.14 -9.39 9.69
N VAL A 320 -3.70 -10.18 8.78
CA VAL A 320 -5.04 -9.89 8.24
C VAL A 320 -6.03 -10.11 9.38
N PHE A 321 -6.67 -9.02 9.81
CA PHE A 321 -7.69 -9.05 10.84
C PHE A 321 -9.04 -9.47 10.25
N ALA A 322 -9.36 -8.98 9.05
CA ALA A 322 -10.49 -9.43 8.24
C ALA A 322 -10.18 -9.38 6.74
N ASP A 323 -10.46 -10.49 6.04
CA ASP A 323 -10.53 -10.54 4.58
C ASP A 323 -11.99 -10.68 4.19
N THR A 324 -12.59 -9.56 3.84
CA THR A 324 -14.04 -9.51 3.69
C THR A 324 -14.42 -9.85 2.24
N SER A 325 -15.58 -10.48 2.05
CA SER A 325 -16.21 -10.55 0.72
C SER A 325 -16.88 -9.23 0.32
N LEU A 326 -16.62 -8.13 1.05
CA LEU A 326 -17.20 -6.83 0.73
C LEU A 326 -16.63 -6.34 -0.59
N THR A 327 -17.50 -5.78 -1.42
CA THR A 327 -17.06 -5.20 -2.68
C THR A 327 -16.25 -3.93 -2.38
N PRO A 328 -15.04 -3.74 -2.93
CA PRO A 328 -14.30 -2.52 -2.70
C PRO A 328 -15.01 -1.27 -3.24
N GLY A 329 -14.63 -0.11 -2.73
CA GLY A 329 -15.17 1.20 -3.08
C GLY A 329 -14.45 2.30 -2.32
N GLN A 330 -14.79 3.57 -2.59
CA GLN A 330 -14.39 4.63 -1.67
C GLN A 330 -15.17 4.43 -0.37
N PHE A 331 -14.51 4.62 0.77
CA PHE A 331 -15.16 4.49 2.05
C PHE A 331 -14.81 5.65 2.98
N ALA A 332 -15.61 5.80 4.03
CA ALA A 332 -15.33 6.66 5.15
C ALA A 332 -15.62 5.89 6.44
N VAL A 333 -14.96 6.29 7.53
CA VAL A 333 -15.09 5.68 8.84
C VAL A 333 -15.57 6.75 9.82
N GLY A 334 -16.58 6.44 10.64
CA GLY A 334 -17.08 7.34 11.69
C GLY A 334 -18.39 6.85 12.32
N ASN A 335 -18.85 7.52 13.37
CA ASN A 335 -20.02 7.11 14.14
C ASN A 335 -21.30 7.75 13.57
N ILE A 336 -21.85 7.17 12.51
CA ILE A 336 -23.01 7.77 11.82
C ILE A 336 -24.34 7.46 12.51
N ASN A 337 -24.39 6.42 13.34
CA ASN A 337 -25.63 5.90 13.93
C ASN A 337 -25.80 6.30 15.42
N GLY A 338 -24.77 6.90 16.03
CA GLY A 338 -24.81 7.40 17.40
C GLY A 338 -24.48 6.36 18.49
N ASP A 339 -24.04 5.15 18.14
CA ASP A 339 -23.70 4.09 19.09
C ASP A 339 -22.29 4.21 19.72
N MET A 340 -21.56 5.28 19.35
CA MET A 340 -20.18 5.60 19.78
C MET A 340 -19.10 4.74 19.12
N TYR A 341 -19.47 3.86 18.20
CA TYR A 341 -18.53 2.99 17.49
C TYR A 341 -18.37 3.39 16.04
N ALA A 342 -17.24 3.02 15.46
CA ALA A 342 -16.95 3.32 14.08
C ALA A 342 -17.79 2.46 13.13
N ASP A 343 -18.52 3.12 12.24
CA ASP A 343 -19.16 2.51 11.08
C ASP A 343 -18.28 2.75 9.84
N VAL A 344 -18.28 1.79 8.91
CA VAL A 344 -17.64 1.92 7.60
C VAL A 344 -18.71 2.06 6.54
N VAL A 345 -18.68 3.18 5.83
CA VAL A 345 -19.65 3.50 4.78
C VAL A 345 -18.98 3.46 3.42
N PHE A 346 -19.49 2.62 2.52
CA PHE A 346 -18.99 2.47 1.16
C PHE A 346 -19.84 3.23 0.15
N ALA A 347 -19.18 4.01 -0.70
CA ALA A 347 -19.74 4.68 -1.86
C ALA A 347 -19.14 4.11 -3.17
N ARG A 348 -20.00 3.91 -4.17
CA ARG A 348 -19.65 3.38 -5.49
C ARG A 348 -20.48 4.06 -6.57
N LYS A 349 -19.83 4.45 -7.67
CA LYS A 349 -20.48 5.07 -8.85
C LYS A 349 -21.63 4.24 -9.45
N LYS A 350 -21.63 2.92 -9.20
CA LYS A 350 -22.74 2.02 -9.52
C LYS A 350 -23.06 1.17 -8.31
N GLY A 351 -24.28 1.29 -7.80
CA GLY A 351 -24.78 0.49 -6.69
C GLY A 351 -25.30 1.32 -5.52
N ARG A 352 -25.65 0.62 -4.45
CA ARG A 352 -26.15 1.23 -3.22
C ARG A 352 -24.98 1.65 -2.32
N VAL A 353 -25.23 2.67 -1.51
CA VAL A 353 -24.38 2.96 -0.35
C VAL A 353 -24.58 1.83 0.66
N GLU A 354 -23.50 1.31 1.21
CA GLU A 354 -23.53 0.21 2.16
C GLU A 354 -22.83 0.61 3.44
N VAL A 355 -23.47 0.32 4.57
CA VAL A 355 -22.98 0.63 5.91
C VAL A 355 -22.70 -0.69 6.62
N TYR A 356 -21.52 -0.80 7.22
CA TYR A 356 -21.11 -1.95 7.99
C TYR A 356 -20.54 -1.51 9.32
N ASN A 357 -20.81 -2.30 10.33
CA ASN A 357 -20.26 -2.14 11.66
C ASN A 357 -19.45 -3.41 12.00
N PHE A 358 -18.26 -3.22 12.55
CA PHE A 358 -17.27 -4.27 12.81
C PHE A 358 -17.11 -4.56 14.31
N MET A 359 -18.03 -4.06 15.13
CA MET A 359 -18.01 -4.28 16.57
C MET A 359 -18.03 -5.76 16.92
N ASN A 360 -17.20 -6.13 17.90
CA ASN A 360 -17.02 -7.50 18.38
C ASN A 360 -16.52 -8.49 17.30
N MET A 361 -15.96 -7.99 16.19
CA MET A 361 -15.28 -8.87 15.24
C MET A 361 -14.08 -9.54 15.94
N ALA A 362 -14.11 -10.86 16.01
CA ALA A 362 -13.05 -11.65 16.60
C ALA A 362 -11.94 -11.89 15.57
N PHE A 363 -10.69 -11.94 16.06
CA PHE A 363 -9.53 -12.35 15.26
C PHE A 363 -9.77 -13.73 14.65
N SER A 364 -9.85 -13.83 13.31
CA SER A 364 -9.97 -15.13 12.65
C SER A 364 -8.60 -15.75 12.45
N ALA A 365 -8.28 -16.79 13.22
CA ALA A 365 -7.05 -17.57 13.08
C ALA A 365 -6.93 -18.28 11.72
N SER A 366 -8.01 -18.38 10.93
CA SER A 366 -7.99 -18.95 9.58
C SER A 366 -7.60 -17.95 8.48
N LEU A 367 -7.49 -16.66 8.79
CA LEU A 367 -7.06 -15.61 7.85
C LEU A 367 -5.53 -15.48 7.76
N ASP A 368 -4.79 -16.33 8.47
CA ASP A 368 -3.32 -16.35 8.60
C ASP A 368 -2.55 -16.71 7.30
N ASN A 369 -3.18 -16.72 6.13
CA ASN A 369 -2.47 -16.97 4.87
C ASN A 369 -1.69 -15.73 4.41
N GLU A 370 -0.41 -15.71 4.82
CA GLU A 370 0.75 -15.00 4.28
C GLU A 370 0.62 -13.49 4.03
N VAL A 371 0.69 -12.73 5.12
CA VAL A 371 1.13 -11.33 5.17
C VAL A 371 2.67 -11.35 5.25
N ILE A 372 3.39 -11.22 4.13
CA ILE A 372 4.86 -11.28 4.17
C ILE A 372 5.41 -9.93 4.63
N THR A 373 5.52 -9.74 5.96
CA THR A 373 6.16 -8.56 6.57
C THR A 373 7.57 -8.76 7.07
N LYS A 374 8.29 -9.78 6.59
CA LYS A 374 9.70 -9.88 6.92
C LYS A 374 10.52 -9.22 5.81
N VAL A 375 11.01 -8.02 6.09
CA VAL A 375 12.31 -7.61 5.52
C VAL A 375 13.30 -8.63 6.03
N VAL A 376 13.68 -9.58 5.18
CA VAL A 376 14.73 -10.54 5.49
C VAL A 376 16.04 -9.87 5.13
N LEU A 377 16.81 -9.44 6.13
CA LEU A 377 18.22 -9.16 5.90
C LEU A 377 18.93 -10.51 5.69
N PRO A 378 19.83 -10.67 4.71
CA PRO A 378 20.55 -11.93 4.52
C PRO A 378 21.23 -12.44 5.80
N ASP A 379 21.85 -11.54 6.57
CA ASP A 379 22.45 -11.86 7.88
C ASP A 379 21.45 -12.45 8.88
N SER A 380 20.17 -12.04 8.79
CA SER A 380 19.14 -12.50 9.70
C SER A 380 18.78 -13.98 9.53
N LEU A 381 19.21 -14.62 8.43
CA LEU A 381 19.02 -16.04 8.18
C LEU A 381 20.14 -16.92 8.75
N LEU A 382 21.30 -16.35 9.06
CA LEU A 382 22.45 -17.13 9.54
C LEU A 382 22.09 -17.90 10.82
N GLY A 383 22.37 -19.20 10.82
CA GLY A 383 22.04 -20.11 11.92
C GLY A 383 20.57 -20.51 12.01
N LYS A 384 19.71 -20.10 11.07
CA LYS A 384 18.28 -20.45 11.04
C LYS A 384 17.96 -21.46 9.94
N THR A 385 16.84 -22.16 10.09
CA THR A 385 16.28 -23.00 9.04
C THR A 385 16.04 -22.17 7.78
N ALA A 386 16.54 -22.66 6.65
CA ALA A 386 16.35 -22.01 5.36
C ALA A 386 14.85 -22.01 4.98
N PRO A 387 14.32 -20.89 4.45
CA PRO A 387 12.97 -20.86 3.87
C PRO A 387 12.79 -21.93 2.80
N GLU A 388 11.56 -22.37 2.53
CA GLU A 388 11.30 -23.30 1.43
C GLU A 388 11.24 -22.55 0.09
N LEU A 389 11.58 -23.24 -1.01
CA LEU A 389 11.58 -22.63 -2.35
C LEU A 389 10.19 -22.66 -2.98
N LYS A 390 9.74 -21.54 -3.55
CA LYS A 390 8.59 -21.51 -4.47
C LYS A 390 9.10 -21.41 -5.91
N VAL A 391 9.00 -22.51 -6.65
CA VAL A 391 9.44 -22.66 -8.04
C VAL A 391 8.27 -23.13 -8.89
N THR A 392 8.02 -22.46 -10.01
CA THR A 392 6.91 -22.77 -10.93
C THR A 392 7.32 -23.71 -12.05
N LYS A 393 8.61 -23.72 -12.42
CA LYS A 393 9.16 -24.67 -13.39
C LYS A 393 10.59 -25.07 -13.03
N TRP A 394 10.85 -26.36 -13.05
CA TRP A 394 12.17 -26.95 -12.86
C TRP A 394 12.79 -27.37 -14.20
N TYR A 395 14.11 -27.27 -14.27
CA TYR A 395 14.94 -27.80 -15.35
C TYR A 395 16.07 -28.65 -14.76
N ASN A 396 16.58 -29.59 -15.56
CA ASN A 396 17.65 -30.52 -15.19
C ASN A 396 17.33 -31.44 -14.00
N GLY A 397 16.04 -31.68 -13.76
CA GLY A 397 15.53 -32.54 -12.70
C GLY A 397 14.37 -31.90 -11.96
N ASN A 398 13.99 -32.52 -10.85
CA ASN A 398 13.01 -31.99 -9.89
C ASN A 398 13.67 -31.94 -8.51
N PHE A 399 13.19 -31.03 -7.66
CA PHE A 399 13.68 -30.86 -6.31
C PHE A 399 12.57 -31.15 -5.30
N ALA A 400 12.86 -32.00 -4.31
CA ALA A 400 11.87 -32.43 -3.32
C ALA A 400 11.58 -31.38 -2.23
N GLY A 401 12.32 -30.27 -2.21
CA GLY A 401 12.27 -29.25 -1.17
C GLY A 401 13.50 -29.29 -0.27
N ILE A 402 13.83 -28.15 0.33
CA ILE A 402 14.98 -27.99 1.23
C ILE A 402 14.78 -28.85 2.47
N HIS A 403 13.57 -28.83 3.05
CA HIS A 403 13.30 -29.56 4.29
C HIS A 403 13.22 -31.08 4.08
N ASN A 404 13.02 -31.51 2.83
CA ASN A 404 13.03 -32.92 2.42
C ASN A 404 14.40 -33.41 1.94
N SER A 405 15.44 -32.55 2.00
CA SER A 405 16.79 -32.85 1.52
C SER A 405 17.81 -33.02 2.65
N THR A 406 17.38 -33.54 3.80
CA THR A 406 18.25 -33.80 4.96
C THR A 406 19.46 -34.66 4.58
N GLY A 407 20.62 -34.33 5.12
CA GLY A 407 21.89 -35.00 4.82
C GLY A 407 22.64 -34.40 3.63
N LYS A 408 22.07 -33.41 2.93
CA LYS A 408 22.66 -32.76 1.76
C LYS A 408 23.04 -31.32 2.05
N VAL A 409 24.18 -30.89 1.52
CA VAL A 409 24.56 -29.48 1.48
C VAL A 409 23.90 -28.86 0.25
N ILE A 410 23.26 -27.71 0.42
CA ILE A 410 22.54 -27.02 -0.67
C ILE A 410 23.18 -25.65 -0.89
N LEU A 411 23.53 -25.36 -2.15
CA LEU A 411 23.95 -24.04 -2.59
C LEU A 411 22.85 -23.46 -3.49
N LEU A 412 22.26 -22.35 -3.05
CA LEU A 412 21.36 -21.55 -3.88
C LEU A 412 22.16 -20.45 -4.57
N ASP A 413 21.97 -20.30 -5.88
CA ASP A 413 22.57 -19.24 -6.70
C ASP A 413 21.47 -18.42 -7.36
N PHE A 414 21.32 -17.15 -6.99
CA PHE A 414 20.33 -16.25 -7.58
C PHE A 414 20.95 -15.45 -8.73
N TRP A 415 20.37 -15.57 -9.92
CA TRP A 415 20.94 -15.04 -11.15
C TRP A 415 19.89 -14.55 -12.15
N ALA A 416 20.35 -13.87 -13.20
CA ALA A 416 19.54 -13.46 -14.35
C ALA A 416 20.31 -13.61 -15.68
N THR A 417 19.59 -13.81 -16.78
CA THR A 417 20.15 -14.03 -18.13
C THR A 417 21.01 -12.87 -18.64
N TRP A 418 20.77 -11.66 -18.14
CA TRP A 418 21.53 -10.44 -18.47
C TRP A 418 22.69 -10.15 -17.50
N CYS A 419 22.76 -10.85 -16.36
CA CYS A 419 23.75 -10.61 -15.31
C CYS A 419 25.14 -11.09 -15.73
N VAL A 420 26.00 -10.16 -16.16
CA VAL A 420 27.39 -10.47 -16.56
C VAL A 420 28.22 -11.06 -15.41
N PRO A 421 28.18 -10.53 -14.18
CA PRO A 421 28.93 -11.14 -13.07
C PRO A 421 28.46 -12.56 -12.72
N CYS A 422 27.16 -12.86 -12.83
CA CYS A 422 26.61 -14.20 -12.62
C CYS A 422 27.18 -15.20 -13.64
N LYS A 423 27.25 -14.81 -14.92
CA LYS A 423 27.82 -15.66 -15.98
C LYS A 423 29.26 -16.07 -15.73
N LYS A 424 30.05 -15.20 -15.08
CA LYS A 424 31.43 -15.51 -14.69
C LYS A 424 31.51 -16.60 -13.62
N MET A 425 30.47 -16.77 -12.80
CA MET A 425 30.43 -17.79 -11.74
C MET A 425 29.97 -19.17 -12.24
N PHE A 426 29.19 -19.25 -13.32
CA PHE A 426 28.64 -20.53 -13.79
C PHE A 426 29.68 -21.64 -14.04
N PRO A 427 30.88 -21.39 -14.60
CA PRO A 427 31.91 -22.41 -14.74
C PRO A 427 32.34 -23.05 -13.42
N ALA A 428 32.50 -22.24 -12.38
CA ALA A 428 32.87 -22.71 -11.04
C ALA A 428 31.76 -23.56 -10.42
N LEU A 429 30.50 -23.09 -10.52
CA LEU A 429 29.34 -23.83 -10.03
C LEU A 429 29.20 -25.19 -10.74
N ARG A 430 29.41 -25.25 -12.07
CA ARG A 430 29.42 -26.52 -12.80
C ARG A 430 30.52 -27.47 -12.30
N LYS A 431 31.74 -26.95 -12.09
CA LYS A 431 32.87 -27.70 -11.54
C LYS A 431 32.54 -28.26 -10.15
N TYR A 432 31.92 -27.48 -9.27
CA TYR A 432 31.53 -27.94 -7.93
C TYR A 432 30.45 -29.00 -7.99
N GLN A 433 29.43 -28.82 -8.84
CA GLN A 433 28.41 -29.84 -9.03
C GLN A 433 29.03 -31.15 -9.53
N ASP A 434 29.92 -31.12 -10.52
CA ASP A 434 30.57 -32.34 -11.02
C ASP A 434 31.44 -33.01 -9.96
N LYS A 435 32.20 -32.22 -9.21
CA LYS A 435 33.14 -32.72 -8.20
C LYS A 435 32.45 -33.31 -6.98
N TYR A 436 31.37 -32.69 -6.48
CA TYR A 436 30.78 -33.00 -5.17
C TYR A 436 29.36 -33.57 -5.22
N ARG A 437 28.77 -33.80 -6.41
CA ARG A 437 27.41 -34.39 -6.51
C ARG A 437 27.28 -35.74 -5.79
N ASN A 438 28.35 -36.53 -5.75
CA ASN A 438 28.38 -37.82 -5.07
C ASN A 438 28.65 -37.71 -3.56
N ASP A 439 29.06 -36.52 -3.10
CA ASP A 439 29.33 -36.22 -1.70
C ASP A 439 28.13 -35.53 -1.01
N ASN A 440 26.95 -35.58 -1.63
CA ASN A 440 25.71 -34.94 -1.18
C ASN A 440 25.63 -33.41 -1.33
N LEU A 441 26.33 -32.82 -2.32
CA LEU A 441 26.09 -31.44 -2.75
C LEU A 441 24.92 -31.35 -3.74
N ILE A 442 24.02 -30.39 -3.52
CA ILE A 442 23.02 -29.94 -4.49
C ILE A 442 23.23 -28.46 -4.78
N ILE A 443 23.46 -28.09 -6.04
CA ILE A 443 23.40 -26.71 -6.49
C ILE A 443 22.04 -26.44 -7.16
N ILE A 444 21.44 -25.30 -6.82
CA ILE A 444 20.18 -24.84 -7.40
C ILE A 444 20.37 -23.40 -7.90
N GLY A 445 20.36 -23.22 -9.21
CA GLY A 445 20.27 -21.90 -9.82
C GLY A 445 18.83 -21.41 -9.81
N LEU A 446 18.56 -20.31 -9.11
CA LEU A 446 17.26 -19.67 -9.02
C LEU A 446 17.23 -18.42 -9.89
N THR A 447 16.22 -18.34 -10.74
CA THR A 447 15.97 -17.15 -11.55
C THR A 447 14.47 -16.85 -11.57
N LYS A 448 14.13 -15.59 -11.76
CA LYS A 448 12.74 -15.12 -11.71
C LYS A 448 12.25 -14.61 -13.05
N LEU A 449 10.95 -14.77 -13.29
CA LEU A 449 10.25 -14.04 -14.34
C LEU A 449 9.71 -12.75 -13.74
N ASP A 450 10.46 -11.66 -13.93
CA ASP A 450 10.15 -10.33 -13.41
C ASP A 450 10.10 -9.27 -14.53
N GLY A 451 9.73 -9.68 -15.75
CA GLY A 451 9.62 -8.76 -16.88
C GLY A 451 10.94 -8.26 -17.47
N THR A 452 12.08 -8.41 -16.77
CA THR A 452 13.41 -8.17 -17.35
C THR A 452 13.84 -9.31 -18.29
N GLN A 453 13.24 -10.49 -18.11
CA GLN A 453 13.44 -11.68 -18.93
C GLN A 453 12.12 -12.47 -19.05
N SER A 454 11.87 -13.03 -20.23
CA SER A 454 10.68 -13.85 -20.50
C SER A 454 11.00 -15.34 -20.29
N ALA A 455 9.98 -16.17 -20.04
CA ALA A 455 10.15 -17.62 -19.90
C ALA A 455 10.91 -18.22 -21.09
N LYS A 456 10.62 -17.75 -22.31
CA LYS A 456 11.29 -18.20 -23.53
C LYS A 456 12.78 -17.84 -23.53
N VAL A 457 13.13 -16.60 -23.18
CA VAL A 457 14.53 -16.15 -23.13
C VAL A 457 15.31 -16.92 -22.07
N VAL A 458 14.71 -17.15 -20.91
CA VAL A 458 15.33 -17.95 -19.84
C VAL A 458 15.53 -19.39 -20.29
N GLU A 459 14.54 -20.02 -20.93
CA GLU A 459 14.63 -21.38 -21.44
C GLU A 459 15.71 -21.54 -22.53
N GLU A 460 15.78 -20.63 -23.49
CA GLU A 460 16.83 -20.59 -24.51
C GLU A 460 18.22 -20.43 -23.87
N PHE A 461 18.32 -19.57 -22.85
CA PHE A 461 19.56 -19.36 -22.12
C PHE A 461 20.00 -20.59 -21.33
N ILE A 462 19.08 -21.26 -20.63
CA ILE A 462 19.35 -22.50 -19.90
C ILE A 462 19.90 -23.57 -20.86
N ASN A 463 19.26 -23.74 -22.02
CA ASN A 463 19.69 -24.69 -23.04
C ASN A 463 21.07 -24.35 -23.60
N LYS A 464 21.40 -23.06 -23.73
CA LYS A 464 22.70 -22.58 -24.22
C LYS A 464 23.82 -22.77 -23.19
N GLU A 465 23.58 -22.43 -21.93
CA GLU A 465 24.59 -22.51 -20.86
C GLU A 465 24.90 -23.93 -20.40
N ASN A 466 24.07 -24.90 -20.79
CA ASN A 466 24.23 -26.33 -20.51
C ASN A 466 24.55 -26.59 -19.03
N PHE A 467 23.68 -26.09 -18.15
CA PHE A 467 23.81 -26.29 -16.71
C PHE A 467 23.76 -27.78 -16.36
N ASN A 468 24.68 -28.25 -15.52
CA ASN A 468 24.73 -29.63 -14.99
C ASN A 468 24.07 -29.76 -13.60
N TYR A 469 23.45 -28.68 -13.11
CA TYR A 469 22.73 -28.59 -11.85
C TYR A 469 21.29 -28.12 -12.07
N LEU A 470 20.48 -28.20 -11.01
CA LEU A 470 19.06 -27.87 -11.03
C LEU A 470 18.87 -26.36 -11.30
N ILE A 471 17.94 -26.03 -12.18
CA ILE A 471 17.51 -24.65 -12.37
C ILE A 471 16.02 -24.55 -12.02
N GLY A 472 15.71 -23.62 -11.12
CA GLY A 472 14.33 -23.29 -10.74
C GLY A 472 13.96 -21.92 -11.26
N ILE A 473 12.85 -21.84 -11.99
CA ILE A 473 12.20 -20.57 -12.35
C ILE A 473 11.13 -20.28 -11.31
N SER A 474 11.23 -19.13 -10.63
CA SER A 474 10.12 -18.57 -9.85
C SER A 474 9.28 -17.61 -10.69
N GLU A 475 7.96 -17.64 -10.48
CA GLU A 475 7.14 -16.47 -10.79
C GLU A 475 7.54 -15.39 -9.78
N GLU A 476 8.16 -14.31 -10.28
CA GLU A 476 8.52 -13.13 -9.50
C GLU A 476 9.61 -13.33 -8.42
N ALA A 477 9.79 -12.31 -7.58
CA ALA A 477 10.85 -12.17 -6.58
C ALA A 477 10.56 -12.90 -5.25
N PHE A 478 9.71 -13.94 -5.25
CA PHE A 478 9.35 -14.62 -3.99
C PHE A 478 10.59 -15.14 -3.26
N ASN A 479 11.39 -15.98 -3.92
CA ASN A 479 12.60 -16.52 -3.30
C ASN A 479 13.58 -15.39 -2.95
N ASP A 480 13.71 -14.36 -3.79
CA ASP A 480 14.55 -13.21 -3.51
C ASP A 480 14.18 -12.52 -2.19
N ILE A 481 12.88 -12.30 -1.94
CA ILE A 481 12.39 -11.66 -0.71
C ILE A 481 12.71 -12.53 0.52
N PHE A 482 12.42 -13.83 0.46
CA PHE A 482 12.65 -14.74 1.59
C PHE A 482 14.12 -14.97 1.91
N TYR A 483 15.00 -14.75 0.94
CA TYR A 483 16.45 -14.87 1.10
C TYR A 483 17.17 -13.52 1.23
N GLY A 484 16.43 -12.40 1.28
CA GLY A 484 17.03 -11.07 1.43
C GLY A 484 17.86 -10.61 0.22
N VAL A 485 17.57 -11.11 -0.97
CA VAL A 485 18.32 -10.83 -2.19
C VAL A 485 18.04 -9.39 -2.66
N GLY A 486 18.94 -8.47 -2.28
CA GLY A 486 18.94 -7.09 -2.74
C GLY A 486 19.77 -6.83 -4.00
N ALA A 487 20.68 -7.74 -4.35
CA ALA A 487 21.54 -7.64 -5.54
C ALA A 487 21.94 -9.04 -6.01
N ILE A 488 22.24 -9.19 -7.31
CA ILE A 488 22.76 -10.43 -7.91
C ILE A 488 24.17 -10.23 -8.50
N PRO A 489 25.03 -11.27 -8.54
CA PRO A 489 24.79 -12.63 -8.04
C PRO A 489 24.66 -12.65 -6.52
N HIS A 490 23.85 -13.59 -6.03
CA HIS A 490 23.67 -13.83 -4.60
C HIS A 490 23.72 -15.33 -4.36
N ALA A 491 24.56 -15.76 -3.42
CA ALA A 491 24.68 -17.16 -3.06
C ALA A 491 24.22 -17.37 -1.62
N VAL A 492 23.52 -18.48 -1.34
CA VAL A 492 23.15 -18.91 0.01
C VAL A 492 23.56 -20.36 0.20
N LEU A 493 24.32 -20.63 1.25
CA LEU A 493 24.82 -21.97 1.57
C LEU A 493 24.10 -22.53 2.79
N ILE A 494 23.56 -23.73 2.63
CA ILE A 494 22.70 -24.42 3.59
C ILE A 494 23.35 -25.77 3.92
N ASP A 495 23.44 -26.10 5.21
CA ASP A 495 24.04 -27.35 5.67
C ASP A 495 23.09 -28.56 5.60
N LYS A 496 23.62 -29.73 5.98
CA LYS A 496 22.90 -31.02 5.99
C LYS A 496 21.65 -31.06 6.87
N LYS A 497 21.47 -30.09 7.77
CA LYS A 497 20.31 -29.95 8.64
C LYS A 497 19.29 -28.94 8.10
N GLY A 498 19.53 -28.36 6.92
CA GLY A 498 18.69 -27.32 6.34
C GLY A 498 18.90 -25.94 6.98
N ILE A 499 20.03 -25.70 7.65
CA ILE A 499 20.34 -24.43 8.31
C ILE A 499 21.19 -23.55 7.39
N VAL A 500 20.85 -22.28 7.25
CA VAL A 500 21.65 -21.30 6.50
C VAL A 500 22.93 -21.00 7.26
N ARG A 501 24.07 -21.20 6.61
CA ARG A 501 25.40 -21.02 7.22
C ARG A 501 26.16 -19.84 6.67
N LYS A 502 25.86 -19.45 5.43
CA LYS A 502 26.54 -18.35 4.76
C LYS A 502 25.66 -17.77 3.67
N TYR A 503 25.82 -16.49 3.41
CA TYR A 503 25.40 -15.86 2.17
C TYR A 503 26.56 -15.04 1.60
N ILE A 504 26.51 -14.77 0.31
CA ILE A 504 27.49 -13.93 -0.40
C ILE A 504 26.73 -13.07 -1.39
N VAL A 505 26.96 -11.76 -1.36
CA VAL A 505 26.40 -10.80 -2.32
C VAL A 505 27.50 -10.31 -3.24
N GLY A 506 27.27 -10.37 -4.54
CA GLY A 506 28.22 -9.96 -5.57
C GLY A 506 29.19 -11.06 -6.00
N TYR A 507 29.99 -10.71 -7.02
CA TYR A 507 31.00 -11.61 -7.57
C TYR A 507 32.08 -11.92 -6.53
N HIS A 508 32.49 -13.18 -6.47
CA HIS A 508 33.51 -13.67 -5.55
C HIS A 508 34.39 -14.71 -6.23
N GLU A 509 35.62 -14.85 -5.74
CA GLU A 509 36.58 -15.83 -6.25
C GLU A 509 36.24 -17.24 -5.77
N ASP A 510 36.41 -18.20 -6.69
CA ASP A 510 36.06 -19.61 -6.56
C ASP A 510 36.56 -20.26 -5.25
N ASP A 511 37.79 -19.98 -4.83
CA ASP A 511 38.43 -20.70 -3.73
C ASP A 511 37.74 -20.51 -2.37
N ALA A 512 37.13 -19.35 -2.12
CA ALA A 512 36.51 -19.04 -0.83
C ALA A 512 35.15 -19.74 -0.65
N LEU A 513 34.39 -19.91 -1.73
CA LEU A 513 33.12 -20.63 -1.72
C LEU A 513 33.36 -22.14 -1.64
N GLU A 514 34.30 -22.67 -2.43
CA GLU A 514 34.62 -24.11 -2.42
C GLU A 514 35.09 -24.59 -1.03
N LYS A 515 35.95 -23.81 -0.36
CA LYS A 515 36.39 -24.13 1.01
C LYS A 515 35.23 -24.29 1.97
N GLU A 516 34.23 -23.42 1.87
CA GLU A 516 33.06 -23.48 2.75
C GLU A 516 32.15 -24.66 2.41
N ILE A 517 31.97 -24.96 1.11
CA ILE A 517 31.25 -26.16 0.66
C ILE A 517 31.90 -27.41 1.24
N VAL A 518 33.22 -27.57 1.07
CA VAL A 518 33.98 -28.72 1.60
C VAL A 518 33.85 -28.82 3.11
N ARG A 519 33.90 -27.69 3.82
CA ARG A 519 33.72 -27.64 5.27
C ARG A 519 32.36 -28.17 5.71
N LEU A 520 31.28 -27.82 5.00
CA LEU A 520 29.93 -28.33 5.32
C LEU A 520 29.70 -29.77 4.86
N LEU A 521 30.40 -30.22 3.82
CA LEU A 521 30.34 -31.62 3.38
C LEU A 521 31.02 -32.57 4.37
N SER A 522 32.02 -32.09 5.14
CA SER A 522 32.73 -32.88 6.16
C SER A 522 32.10 -32.85 7.56
N GLU A 523 31.19 -31.91 7.84
CA GLU A 523 30.30 -31.93 9.02
C GLU A 523 29.32 -33.11 8.97
#